data_AF-A0A7C1FFM9-F1
#
_entry.id   AF-A0A7C1FFM9-F1
#
_cell.length_a   1.000
_cell.length_b   1.000
_cell.length_c   1.000
_cell.angle_alpha   90.00
_cell.angle_beta   90.00
_cell.angle_gamma   90.00
#
_symmetry.space_group_name_H-M   'P 1'
#
loop_
_entity.id
_entity.type
_entity.pdbx_description
1 polymer ?
#
loop_
_entity_poly.entity_id
_entity_poly.type
_entity_poly.pdbx_seq_one_letter_code
_entity_poly.pdbx_strand_id
1 'polypeptide(L)'
;MLALGVERVTLALDAASEHVYNRVKGRHWERFSGLLREAARAYPGRIGTHLIIGLGETEAEAAAFLQEMHDLGVLTALFAFTPVPGTALEGEQPPSEVSYRRCQVARYLIVNGLARAEQFRYSAKGEIASYGVPAGVLEEVLRTGEAYRTSGCSGCNRPFYNERPGGPLYNYPRPLSPAEAEAATALVMASLTH
;
A
#
# COMPACT_ATOMS: atom_id res chain seq x y z
N MET A 1 17.06 -18.50 10.88
CA MET A 1 17.31 -17.16 10.30
C MET A 1 17.24 -16.06 11.36
N LEU A 2 16.09 -15.79 11.98
CA LEU A 2 16.00 -14.75 13.02
C LEU A 2 16.91 -15.04 14.23
N ALA A 3 17.02 -16.29 14.67
CA ALA A 3 17.98 -16.70 15.71
C ALA A 3 19.46 -16.61 15.27
N LEU A 4 19.74 -16.38 13.99
CA LEU A 4 21.09 -16.24 13.41
C LEU A 4 21.46 -14.77 13.17
N GLY A 5 20.69 -13.81 13.71
CA GLY A 5 20.99 -12.38 13.62
C GLY A 5 20.32 -11.62 12.48
N VAL A 6 19.41 -12.25 11.72
CA VAL A 6 18.60 -11.53 10.72
C VAL A 6 17.66 -10.55 11.43
N GLU A 7 17.71 -9.27 11.06
CA GLU A 7 16.91 -8.20 11.69
C GLU A 7 15.43 -8.28 11.33
N ARG A 8 15.10 -8.53 10.06
CA ARG A 8 13.72 -8.59 9.56
C ARG A 8 13.55 -9.67 8.50
N VAL A 9 12.39 -10.31 8.49
CA VAL A 9 11.97 -11.26 7.45
C VAL A 9 10.72 -10.74 6.76
N THR A 10 10.74 -10.67 5.44
CA THR A 10 9.57 -10.30 4.63
C THR A 10 8.91 -11.53 4.06
N LEU A 11 7.61 -11.70 4.30
CA LEU A 11 6.78 -12.77 3.73
C LEU A 11 5.83 -12.13 2.72
N ALA A 12 5.98 -12.47 1.44
CA ALA A 12 5.25 -11.82 0.35
C ALA A 12 3.86 -12.43 0.13
N LEU A 13 2.83 -11.78 0.66
CA LEU A 13 1.44 -12.13 0.38
C LEU A 13 0.95 -11.47 -0.92
N ASP A 14 1.33 -10.21 -1.15
CA ASP A 14 1.11 -9.37 -2.33
C ASP A 14 -0.35 -8.99 -2.64
N ALA A 15 -1.34 -9.77 -2.21
CA ALA A 15 -2.77 -9.51 -2.41
C ALA A 15 -3.48 -9.03 -1.13
N ALA A 16 -4.48 -8.15 -1.28
CA ALA A 16 -5.26 -7.62 -0.16
C ALA A 16 -6.34 -8.59 0.36
N SER A 17 -6.83 -9.50 -0.48
CA SER A 17 -7.92 -10.40 -0.14
C SER A 17 -7.78 -11.78 -0.78
N GLU A 18 -8.55 -12.74 -0.26
CA GLU A 18 -8.52 -14.13 -0.73
C GLU A 18 -8.86 -14.26 -2.22
N HIS A 19 -9.85 -13.51 -2.71
CA HIS A 19 -10.27 -13.64 -4.11
C HIS A 19 -9.16 -13.16 -5.06
N VAL A 20 -8.48 -12.07 -4.72
CA VAL A 20 -7.33 -11.55 -5.48
C VAL A 20 -6.17 -12.53 -5.43
N TYR A 21 -5.86 -13.06 -4.24
CA TYR A 21 -4.80 -14.05 -4.09
C TYR A 21 -5.07 -15.29 -4.93
N ASN A 22 -6.29 -15.82 -4.88
CA ASN A 22 -6.70 -17.00 -5.64
C ASN A 22 -6.62 -16.77 -7.15
N ARG A 23 -6.92 -15.55 -7.61
CA ARG A 23 -6.78 -15.15 -9.02
C ARG A 23 -5.32 -15.08 -9.47
N VAL A 24 -4.43 -14.53 -8.65
CA VAL A 24 -3.06 -14.18 -9.06
C VAL A 24 -2.03 -15.26 -8.71
N LYS A 25 -2.11 -15.82 -7.49
CA LYS A 25 -1.16 -16.82 -6.97
C LYS A 25 -1.72 -18.23 -6.88
N GLY A 26 -3.03 -18.39 -7.05
CA GLY A 26 -3.70 -19.69 -6.94
C GLY A 26 -4.08 -20.01 -5.49
N ARG A 27 -4.12 -21.29 -5.11
CA ARG A 27 -4.72 -21.74 -3.84
C ARG A 27 -3.85 -21.39 -2.61
N HIS A 28 -4.42 -21.62 -1.42
CA HIS A 28 -3.77 -21.58 -0.11
C HIS A 28 -3.65 -20.21 0.57
N TRP A 29 -4.56 -19.27 0.27
CA TRP A 29 -4.68 -18.00 1.00
C TRP A 29 -4.61 -18.18 2.52
N GLU A 30 -5.46 -19.04 3.10
CA GLU A 30 -5.51 -19.28 4.54
C GLU A 30 -4.17 -19.73 5.12
N ARG A 31 -3.43 -20.57 4.39
CA ARG A 31 -2.12 -21.05 4.83
C ARG A 31 -1.09 -19.92 4.85
N PHE A 32 -0.99 -19.14 3.77
CA PHE A 32 0.03 -18.10 3.66
C PHE A 32 -0.28 -16.87 4.52
N SER A 33 -1.54 -16.45 4.53
CA SER A 33 -2.00 -15.36 5.41
C SER A 33 -1.95 -15.78 6.88
N GLY A 34 -2.28 -17.04 7.20
CA GLY A 34 -2.09 -17.64 8.52
C GLY A 34 -0.62 -17.63 8.95
N LEU A 35 0.29 -18.09 8.08
CA LEU A 35 1.73 -18.06 8.35
C LEU A 35 2.25 -16.64 8.60
N LEU A 36 1.79 -15.65 7.83
CA LEU A 36 2.15 -14.24 8.03
C LEU A 36 1.71 -13.75 9.42
N ARG A 37 0.46 -14.02 9.81
CA ARG A 37 -0.09 -13.64 11.12
C ARG A 37 0.62 -14.35 12.28
N GLU A 38 0.90 -15.64 12.14
CA GLU A 38 1.65 -16.41 13.12
C GLU A 38 3.07 -15.89 13.28
N ALA A 39 3.77 -15.63 12.18
CA ALA A 39 5.10 -15.05 12.19
C ALA A 39 5.11 -13.67 12.85
N ALA A 40 4.12 -12.82 12.55
CA ALA A 40 3.99 -11.49 13.14
C ALA A 40 3.83 -11.56 14.67
N ARG A 41 2.98 -12.47 15.16
CA ARG A 41 2.79 -12.72 16.60
C ARG A 41 4.05 -13.29 17.26
N ALA A 42 4.75 -14.21 16.60
CA ALA A 42 5.95 -14.84 17.12
C ALA A 42 7.17 -13.88 17.14
N TYR A 43 7.22 -12.92 16.22
CA TYR A 43 8.35 -12.00 16.05
C TYR A 43 7.90 -10.54 15.83
N PRO A 44 7.31 -9.88 16.84
CA PRO A 44 6.79 -8.52 16.71
C PRO A 44 7.83 -7.52 16.18
N GLY A 45 7.42 -6.67 15.24
CA GLY A 45 8.27 -5.63 14.63
C GLY A 45 9.35 -6.14 13.68
N ARG A 46 9.53 -7.47 13.56
CA ARG A 46 10.56 -8.10 12.71
C ARG A 46 9.99 -8.80 11.49
N ILE A 47 8.70 -8.64 11.23
CA ILE A 47 8.04 -9.17 10.03
C ILE A 47 7.64 -8.02 9.11
N GLY A 48 7.85 -8.21 7.82
CA GLY A 48 7.34 -7.34 6.77
C GLY A 48 6.52 -8.12 5.74
N THR A 49 5.74 -7.38 4.95
CA THR A 49 5.08 -7.88 3.75
C THR A 49 5.08 -6.78 2.69
N HIS A 50 4.67 -7.14 1.47
CA HIS A 50 4.28 -6.19 0.45
C HIS A 50 2.79 -6.37 0.13
N LEU A 51 2.16 -5.27 -0.27
CA LEU A 51 0.85 -5.26 -0.87
C LEU A 51 0.98 -4.61 -2.26
N ILE A 52 0.50 -5.32 -3.29
CA ILE A 52 0.47 -4.83 -4.65
C ILE A 52 -0.92 -4.25 -4.92
N ILE A 53 -0.96 -3.01 -5.39
CA ILE A 53 -2.17 -2.30 -5.79
C ILE A 53 -2.34 -2.44 -7.31
N GLY A 54 -3.55 -2.77 -7.77
CA GLY A 54 -3.89 -3.07 -9.16
C GLY A 54 -3.97 -4.56 -9.47
N LEU A 55 -4.01 -5.45 -8.46
CA LEU A 55 -4.25 -6.88 -8.68
C LEU A 55 -5.74 -7.25 -8.66
N GLY A 56 -6.64 -6.28 -8.59
CA GLY A 56 -8.09 -6.49 -8.62
C GLY A 56 -8.78 -6.32 -7.28
N GLU A 57 -8.04 -5.99 -6.23
CA GLU A 57 -8.58 -5.51 -4.96
C GLU A 57 -9.24 -4.14 -5.10
N THR A 58 -10.25 -3.92 -4.26
CA THR A 58 -10.77 -2.58 -3.98
C THR A 58 -9.86 -1.84 -3.01
N GLU A 59 -9.98 -0.51 -2.96
CA GLU A 59 -9.24 0.30 -1.99
C GLU A 59 -9.69 0.03 -0.55
N ALA A 60 -10.94 -0.39 -0.36
CA ALA A 60 -11.47 -0.88 0.91
C ALA A 60 -10.74 -2.14 1.40
N GLU A 61 -10.57 -3.13 0.53
CA GLU A 61 -9.80 -4.35 0.85
C GLU A 61 -8.34 -4.01 1.15
N ALA A 62 -7.72 -3.13 0.34
CA ALA A 62 -6.35 -2.67 0.58
C ALA A 62 -6.22 -1.96 1.94
N ALA A 63 -7.13 -1.05 2.29
CA ALA A 63 -7.12 -0.34 3.56
C ALA A 63 -7.34 -1.29 4.75
N ALA A 64 -8.26 -2.25 4.65
CA ALA A 64 -8.50 -3.26 5.68
C ALA A 64 -7.25 -4.14 5.90
N PHE A 65 -6.60 -4.58 4.82
CA PHE A 65 -5.36 -5.32 4.89
C PHE A 65 -4.24 -4.50 5.56
N LEU A 66 -4.07 -3.24 5.16
CA LEU A 66 -3.07 -2.33 5.75
C LEU A 66 -3.31 -2.13 7.24
N GLN A 67 -4.57 -1.97 7.66
CA GLN A 67 -4.93 -1.85 9.07
C GLN A 67 -4.60 -3.11 9.86
N GLU A 68 -4.98 -4.29 9.35
CA GLU A 68 -4.67 -5.57 10.00
C GLU A 68 -3.15 -5.75 10.15
N MET A 69 -2.38 -5.50 9.11
CA MET A 69 -0.92 -5.62 9.15
C MET A 69 -0.31 -4.63 10.14
N HIS A 70 -0.79 -3.39 10.18
CA HIS A 70 -0.34 -2.41 11.15
C HIS A 70 -0.65 -2.83 12.59
N ASP A 71 -1.86 -3.32 12.87
CA ASP A 71 -2.28 -3.80 14.19
C ASP A 71 -1.44 -5.01 14.65
N LEU A 72 -0.94 -5.83 13.71
CA LEU A 72 -0.02 -6.93 13.96
C LEU A 72 1.47 -6.52 14.04
N GLY A 73 1.79 -5.24 13.88
CA GLY A 73 3.16 -4.73 13.88
C GLY A 73 3.98 -5.17 12.66
N VAL A 74 3.32 -5.49 11.54
CA VAL A 74 3.94 -5.88 10.28
C VAL A 74 4.24 -4.63 9.44
N LEU A 75 5.48 -4.52 8.99
CA LEU A 75 5.87 -3.47 8.06
C LEU A 75 5.38 -3.81 6.65
N THR A 76 4.39 -3.05 6.16
CA THR A 76 3.86 -3.24 4.79
C THR A 76 4.45 -2.20 3.85
N ALA A 77 5.03 -2.62 2.73
CA ALA A 77 5.33 -1.73 1.60
C ALA A 77 4.24 -1.83 0.52
N LEU A 78 4.00 -0.74 -0.20
CA LEU A 78 3.07 -0.69 -1.33
C LEU A 78 3.84 -0.73 -2.64
N PHE A 79 3.37 -1.56 -3.58
CA PHE A 79 3.83 -1.58 -4.95
C PHE A 79 2.66 -1.38 -5.91
N ALA A 80 2.87 -0.68 -7.01
CA ALA A 80 1.92 -0.67 -8.11
C ALA A 80 2.11 -1.93 -8.95
N PHE A 81 1.03 -2.55 -9.39
CA PHE A 81 1.08 -3.65 -10.34
C PHE A 81 1.66 -3.14 -11.67
N THR A 82 2.68 -3.85 -12.17
CA THR A 82 3.30 -3.59 -13.47
C THR A 82 3.15 -4.82 -14.35
N PRO A 83 2.38 -4.75 -15.45
CA PRO A 83 2.27 -5.85 -16.40
C PRO A 83 3.64 -6.16 -17.03
N VAL A 84 4.03 -7.44 -17.02
CA VAL A 84 5.29 -7.93 -17.58
C VAL A 84 5.00 -8.84 -18.79
N PRO A 85 5.59 -8.58 -19.97
CA PRO A 85 5.43 -9.44 -21.15
C PRO A 85 5.81 -10.89 -20.87
N GLY A 86 5.02 -11.83 -21.38
CA GLY A 86 5.19 -13.27 -21.19
C GLY A 86 4.62 -13.82 -19.88
N THR A 87 3.95 -12.99 -19.07
CA THR A 87 3.24 -13.45 -17.85
C THR A 87 1.74 -13.60 -18.08
N ALA A 88 1.06 -14.37 -17.23
CA ALA A 88 -0.39 -14.54 -17.31
C ALA A 88 -1.19 -13.23 -17.18
N LEU A 89 -0.57 -12.18 -16.62
CA LEU A 89 -1.18 -10.86 -16.42
C LEU A 89 -0.62 -9.80 -17.39
N GLU A 90 0.03 -10.20 -18.48
CA GLU A 90 0.66 -9.25 -19.42
C GLU A 90 -0.34 -8.28 -20.07
N GLY A 91 -1.60 -8.70 -20.25
CA GLY A 91 -2.67 -7.90 -20.86
C GLY A 91 -3.47 -7.03 -19.88
N GLU A 92 -3.18 -7.15 -18.58
CA GLU A 92 -3.85 -6.37 -17.54
C GLU A 92 -3.32 -4.94 -17.50
N GLN A 93 -4.05 -4.03 -16.86
CA GLN A 93 -3.64 -2.63 -16.70
C GLN A 93 -3.04 -2.38 -15.31
N PRO A 94 -2.03 -1.49 -15.20
CA PRO A 94 -1.59 -0.98 -13.91
C PRO A 94 -2.74 -0.21 -13.22
N PRO A 95 -2.68 0.02 -11.90
CA PRO A 95 -3.68 0.84 -11.21
C PRO A 95 -3.68 2.27 -11.78
N SER A 96 -4.80 2.98 -11.67
CA SER A 96 -4.78 4.42 -11.94
C SER A 96 -3.93 5.15 -10.90
N GLU A 97 -3.31 6.27 -11.29
CA GLU A 97 -2.51 7.06 -10.35
C GLU A 97 -3.35 7.51 -9.15
N VAL A 98 -4.58 8.02 -9.38
CA VAL A 98 -5.50 8.45 -8.32
C VAL A 98 -5.74 7.32 -7.31
N SER A 99 -6.06 6.11 -7.79
CA SER A 99 -6.32 4.97 -6.92
C SER A 99 -5.10 4.60 -6.09
N TYR A 100 -3.92 4.56 -6.72
CA TYR A 100 -2.68 4.30 -6.02
C TYR A 100 -2.37 5.37 -4.96
N ARG A 101 -2.56 6.65 -5.28
CA ARG A 101 -2.37 7.75 -4.31
C ARG A 101 -3.31 7.60 -3.13
N ARG A 102 -4.56 7.19 -3.34
CA ARG A 102 -5.50 6.95 -2.23
C ARG A 102 -5.00 5.85 -1.31
N CYS A 103 -4.50 4.74 -1.86
CA CYS A 103 -3.88 3.67 -1.06
C CYS A 103 -2.60 4.12 -0.34
N GLN A 104 -1.77 4.96 -0.95
CA GLN A 104 -0.59 5.56 -0.30
C GLN A 104 -0.98 6.42 0.90
N VAL A 105 -1.99 7.29 0.75
CA VAL A 105 -2.51 8.12 1.85
C VAL A 105 -3.12 7.25 2.95
N ALA A 106 -3.94 6.26 2.59
CA ALA A 106 -4.51 5.30 3.54
C ALA A 106 -3.41 4.65 4.39
N ARG A 107 -2.39 4.09 3.73
CA ARG A 107 -1.23 3.51 4.42
C ARG A 107 -0.57 4.54 5.34
N TYR A 108 -0.26 5.73 4.84
CA TYR A 108 0.44 6.75 5.62
C TYR A 108 -0.32 7.12 6.89
N LEU A 109 -1.63 7.33 6.79
CA LEU A 109 -2.46 7.66 7.95
C LEU A 109 -2.50 6.54 8.97
N ILE A 110 -2.66 5.29 8.50
CA ILE A 110 -2.69 4.09 9.35
C ILE A 110 -1.36 3.91 10.08
N VAL A 111 -0.23 3.89 9.36
CA VAL A 111 1.07 3.57 9.98
C VAL A 111 1.57 4.64 10.95
N ASN A 112 1.11 5.88 10.79
CA ASN A 112 1.43 6.99 11.69
C ASN A 112 0.36 7.19 12.78
N GLY A 113 -0.65 6.32 12.87
CA GLY A 113 -1.71 6.42 13.88
C GLY A 113 -2.59 7.67 13.75
N LEU A 114 -2.68 8.26 12.56
CA LEU A 114 -3.45 9.49 12.29
C LEU A 114 -4.92 9.20 11.99
N ALA A 115 -5.20 8.03 11.42
CA ALA A 115 -6.55 7.54 11.22
C ALA A 115 -6.52 6.02 11.05
N ARG A 116 -7.64 5.36 11.31
CA ARG A 116 -7.82 3.93 11.08
C ARG A 116 -8.74 3.65 9.91
N ALA A 117 -8.55 2.51 9.24
CA ALA A 117 -9.38 2.12 8.11
C ALA A 117 -10.89 2.05 8.45
N GLU A 118 -11.25 1.72 9.68
CA GLU A 118 -12.66 1.68 10.11
C GLU A 118 -13.31 3.08 10.19
N GLN A 119 -12.51 4.15 10.19
CA GLN A 119 -12.98 5.54 10.15
C GLN A 119 -13.15 6.06 8.71
N PHE A 120 -12.68 5.31 7.72
CA PHE A 120 -12.78 5.72 6.32
C PHE A 120 -14.20 5.52 5.81
N ARG A 121 -14.57 6.30 4.80
CA ARG A 121 -15.78 6.07 4.02
C ARG A 121 -15.40 5.59 2.64
N TYR A 122 -16.20 4.67 2.11
CA TYR A 122 -15.97 4.06 0.82
C TYR A 122 -17.17 4.27 -0.11
N SER A 123 -16.92 4.43 -1.40
CA SER A 123 -17.96 4.45 -2.43
C SER A 123 -18.59 3.06 -2.57
N ALA A 124 -19.70 2.96 -3.31
CA ALA A 124 -20.33 1.67 -3.63
C ALA A 124 -19.39 0.71 -4.40
N LYS A 125 -18.33 1.23 -5.03
CA LYS A 125 -17.31 0.45 -5.73
C LYS A 125 -16.12 0.06 -4.84
N GLY A 126 -16.14 0.43 -3.56
CA GLY A 126 -15.04 0.18 -2.63
C GLY A 126 -13.86 1.15 -2.78
N GLU A 127 -14.07 2.30 -3.40
CA GLU A 127 -13.06 3.36 -3.52
C GLU A 127 -13.08 4.24 -2.27
N ILE A 128 -11.94 4.71 -1.79
CA ILE A 128 -11.86 5.62 -0.65
C ILE A 128 -12.49 6.96 -1.05
N ALA A 129 -13.54 7.29 -0.32
CA ALA A 129 -14.33 8.51 -0.46
C ALA A 129 -13.94 9.56 0.59
N SER A 130 -13.49 9.12 1.78
CA SER A 130 -12.99 9.98 2.86
C SER A 130 -12.13 9.17 3.84
N TYR A 131 -11.15 9.82 4.47
CA TYR A 131 -10.29 9.19 5.48
C TYR A 131 -10.77 9.38 6.92
N GLY A 132 -11.95 9.97 7.14
CA GLY A 132 -12.45 10.26 8.49
C GLY A 132 -11.68 11.38 9.22
N VAL A 133 -10.85 12.14 8.49
CA VAL A 133 -10.08 13.28 8.98
C VAL A 133 -10.58 14.56 8.30
N PRO A 134 -10.65 15.71 9.00
CA PRO A 134 -11.03 16.98 8.38
C PRO A 134 -10.11 17.33 7.19
N ALA A 135 -10.70 17.85 6.11
CA ALA A 135 -9.98 18.12 4.85
C ALA A 135 -8.72 18.98 5.02
N GLY A 136 -8.80 20.07 5.80
CA GLY A 136 -7.64 20.94 6.05
C GLY A 136 -6.52 20.28 6.87
N VAL A 137 -6.87 19.33 7.76
CA VAL A 137 -5.87 18.55 8.50
C VAL A 137 -5.21 17.54 7.57
N LEU A 138 -6.01 16.87 6.73
CA LEU A 138 -5.49 15.92 5.75
C LEU A 138 -4.53 16.61 4.78
N GLU A 139 -4.91 17.76 4.23
CA GLU A 139 -4.08 18.54 3.31
C GLU A 139 -2.74 18.94 3.94
N GLU A 140 -2.76 19.44 5.19
CA GLU A 140 -1.52 19.83 5.89
C GLU A 140 -0.59 18.64 6.14
N VAL A 141 -1.15 17.48 6.48
CA VAL A 141 -0.38 16.24 6.65
C VAL A 141 0.27 15.80 5.34
N LEU A 142 -0.46 15.89 4.22
CA LEU A 142 -0.01 15.44 2.91
C LEU A 142 0.95 16.39 2.22
N ARG A 143 0.93 17.68 2.59
CA ARG A 143 1.78 18.75 2.03
C ARG A 143 3.28 18.45 2.07
N THR A 144 3.72 17.64 3.03
CA THR A 144 5.12 17.20 3.15
C THR A 144 5.57 16.27 2.02
N GLY A 145 4.62 15.61 1.33
CA GLY A 145 4.89 14.61 0.32
C GLY A 145 5.32 13.23 0.87
N GLU A 146 5.48 13.09 2.19
CA GLU A 146 5.96 11.84 2.82
C GLU A 146 5.05 10.64 2.54
N ALA A 147 3.74 10.86 2.40
CA ALA A 147 2.78 9.82 2.05
C ALA A 147 3.06 9.17 0.68
N TYR A 148 3.68 9.90 -0.24
CA TYR A 148 3.90 9.46 -1.63
C TYR A 148 5.27 8.84 -1.86
N ARG A 149 6.12 8.80 -0.83
CA ARG A 149 7.47 8.26 -0.91
C ARG A 149 7.46 6.73 -0.90
N THR A 150 8.57 6.17 -1.37
CA THR A 150 8.84 4.73 -1.32
C THR A 150 8.71 4.23 0.11
N SER A 151 7.90 3.19 0.29
CA SER A 151 7.64 2.57 1.57
C SER A 151 8.49 1.30 1.77
N GLY A 152 8.76 0.94 3.02
CA GLY A 152 9.56 -0.25 3.35
C GLY A 152 10.60 0.03 4.44
N CYS A 153 11.67 -0.76 4.47
CA CYS A 153 12.75 -0.64 5.45
C CYS A 153 13.43 0.74 5.41
N SER A 154 14.10 1.12 6.50
CA SER A 154 14.92 2.34 6.56
C SER A 154 15.93 2.38 5.40
N GLY A 155 15.88 3.45 4.60
CA GLY A 155 16.74 3.61 3.41
C GLY A 155 16.18 2.97 2.13
N CYS A 156 14.95 2.45 2.12
CA CYS A 156 14.32 1.96 0.89
C CYS A 156 14.10 3.09 -0.12
N ASN A 157 14.91 3.12 -1.18
CA ASN A 157 14.90 4.17 -2.21
C ASN A 157 14.99 3.61 -3.64
N ARG A 158 14.49 2.38 -3.86
CA ARG A 158 14.59 1.68 -5.15
C ARG A 158 13.26 1.71 -5.92
N PRO A 159 12.99 2.74 -6.74
CA PRO A 159 11.67 2.94 -7.37
C PRO A 159 11.46 2.04 -8.59
N PHE A 160 12.53 1.67 -9.30
CA PHE A 160 12.45 0.88 -10.54
C PHE A 160 12.47 -0.63 -10.31
N TYR A 161 12.35 -1.07 -9.04
CA TYR A 161 12.20 -2.49 -8.74
C TYR A 161 10.78 -2.98 -9.10
N ASN A 162 9.79 -2.09 -9.03
CA ASN A 162 8.37 -2.39 -9.17
C ASN A 162 7.63 -1.49 -10.17
N GLU A 163 8.30 -0.50 -10.79
CA GLU A 163 7.69 0.49 -11.69
C GLU A 163 8.44 0.59 -13.02
N ARG A 164 7.71 0.94 -14.09
CA ARG A 164 8.31 1.19 -15.40
C ARG A 164 9.09 2.51 -15.38
N PRO A 165 10.34 2.56 -15.88
CA PRO A 165 11.12 3.80 -15.95
C PRO A 165 10.43 4.94 -16.73
N GLY A 166 9.52 4.62 -17.65
CA GLY A 166 8.77 5.59 -18.47
C GLY A 166 7.58 6.27 -17.76
N GLY A 167 7.27 5.88 -16.52
CA GLY A 167 6.20 6.49 -15.71
C GLY A 167 4.81 5.85 -15.84
N PRO A 168 3.82 6.33 -15.07
CA PRO A 168 3.97 7.34 -14.00
C PRO A 168 4.79 6.82 -12.82
N LEU A 169 5.41 7.72 -12.06
CA LEU A 169 6.18 7.37 -10.85
C LEU A 169 5.23 7.25 -9.66
N TYR A 170 4.92 6.03 -9.26
CA TYR A 170 4.00 5.76 -8.16
C TYR A 170 4.68 5.99 -6.80
N ASN A 171 5.94 5.59 -6.64
CA ASN A 171 6.68 5.76 -5.40
C ASN A 171 7.90 6.67 -5.61
N TYR A 172 7.92 7.82 -4.94
CA TYR A 172 9.06 8.72 -5.04
C TYR A 172 10.23 8.17 -4.20
N PRO A 173 11.42 7.95 -4.78
CA PRO A 173 12.59 7.42 -4.06
C PRO A 173 13.34 8.49 -3.25
N ARG A 174 12.94 9.74 -3.42
CA ARG A 174 13.54 10.94 -2.85
C ARG A 174 12.44 11.81 -2.23
N PRO A 175 12.78 12.80 -1.39
CA PRO A 175 11.87 13.87 -1.06
C PRO A 175 11.27 14.48 -2.35
N LEU A 176 9.96 14.73 -2.30
CA LEU A 176 9.24 15.39 -3.38
C LEU A 176 9.61 16.87 -3.38
N SER A 177 9.63 17.48 -4.56
CA SER A 177 9.59 18.93 -4.67
C SER A 177 8.22 19.45 -4.21
N PRO A 178 8.11 20.72 -3.78
CA PRO A 178 6.83 21.30 -3.39
C PRO A 178 5.73 21.13 -4.46
N ALA A 179 6.07 21.29 -5.74
CA ALA A 179 5.12 21.12 -6.84
C ALA A 179 4.66 19.66 -7.04
N GLU A 180 5.55 18.67 -6.86
CA GLU A 180 5.18 17.26 -6.91
C GLU A 180 4.25 16.88 -5.75
N ALA A 181 4.55 17.35 -4.53
CA ALA A 181 3.73 17.10 -3.36
C ALA A 181 2.35 17.76 -3.49
N GLU A 182 2.31 19.01 -3.98
CA GLU A 182 1.07 19.73 -4.25
C GLU A 182 0.23 19.02 -5.31
N ALA A 183 0.81 18.61 -6.43
CA ALA A 183 0.09 17.89 -7.49
C ALA A 183 -0.50 16.56 -7.00
N ALA A 184 0.29 15.76 -6.26
CA ALA A 184 -0.18 14.50 -5.69
C ALA A 184 -1.28 14.71 -4.64
N THR A 185 -1.16 15.76 -3.81
CA THR A 185 -2.17 16.13 -2.81
C THR A 185 -3.46 16.59 -3.49
N ALA A 186 -3.37 17.50 -4.45
CA ALA A 186 -4.52 17.99 -5.21
C ALA A 186 -5.26 16.85 -5.92
N LEU A 187 -4.53 15.88 -6.49
CA LEU A 187 -5.11 14.70 -7.12
C LEU A 187 -5.95 13.87 -6.14
N VAL A 188 -5.44 13.65 -4.91
CA VAL A 188 -6.19 12.94 -3.87
C VAL A 188 -7.39 13.77 -3.43
N MET A 189 -7.19 15.04 -3.07
CA MET A 189 -8.23 15.90 -2.53
C MET A 189 -9.42 16.05 -3.49
N ALA A 190 -9.15 16.20 -4.79
CA ALA A 190 -10.19 16.28 -5.83
C ALA A 190 -10.96 14.97 -6.04
N SER A 191 -10.40 13.84 -5.63
CA SER A 191 -11.03 12.51 -5.77
C SER A 191 -11.91 12.12 -4.59
N LEU A 192 -11.82 12.83 -3.47
CA LEU A 192 -12.62 12.56 -2.28
C LEU A 192 -14.00 13.19 -2.40
N THR A 193 -15.01 12.50 -1.87
CA THR A 193 -16.38 13.03 -1.77
C THR A 193 -16.60 13.54 -0.36
N HIS A 194 -16.92 14.83 -0.21
CA HIS A 194 -17.19 15.48 1.07
C HIS A 194 -18.39 14.86 1.80
#